data_AF-A0A0D7NXL1-F1
#
_entry.id   AF-A0A0D7NXL1-F1
#
_cell.length_a   1.000
_cell.length_b   1.000
_cell.length_c   1.000
_cell.angle_alpha   90.00
_cell.angle_beta   90.00
_cell.angle_gamma   90.00
#
_symmetry.space_group_name_H-M   'P 1'
#
loop_
_entity.id
_entity.type
_entity.pdbx_description
1 polymer ?
#
loop_
_entity_poly.entity_id
_entity_poly.type
_entity_poly.pdbx_seq_one_letter_code
_entity_poly.pdbx_strand_id
1 'polypeptide(L)'
;MSESLPWRHGYQPRDPFADQLDAVLAEIAINIQLPPGLHAKAVDRYEAVRRYIERSGSPLEGRVACFYAQGSMAIDATTSTRGTDDEYDLDIVAEIGGSDLGPEALLDDLEAALEGYPVSRIVRQTRCLTLYYADGMHLDVTPSRRRAPKEKEGEIPHAKRGARDDPPRYVPMNSYAFAKWYCARTPTEEGFALALNKRLYEQAGIAFAAADVEQVPPQTPLIIKSVTTVALQLIKRHRNSAYASETGRIPPSVMLSCHAGHAAHPGLGLAEMLIRQARWTARAIDAAAKQGRLLSVPNPEFPAERFTDRWPESQMQQTAYSGRLHLLANGLEAARNGNVQLEDLQEWLREQFGERVVTRSIKAFNQRIGSQVQARQHGYTRSGGLFTPAAPAIISTATSLAPVTARAHTNMGERR
;
A
#
# COMPACT_ATOMS: atom_id res chain seq x y z
N MET A 1 -20.37 -22.51 -26.32
CA MET A 1 -21.51 -21.96 -25.57
C MET A 1 -20.94 -21.01 -24.53
N SER A 2 -21.00 -19.70 -24.78
CA SER A 2 -20.44 -18.69 -23.90
C SER A 2 -21.42 -18.36 -22.78
N GLU A 3 -21.05 -18.66 -21.53
CA GLU A 3 -21.75 -18.12 -20.38
C GLU A 3 -21.34 -16.65 -20.19
N SER A 4 -22.27 -15.77 -20.51
CA SER A 4 -22.20 -14.33 -20.23
C SER A 4 -22.29 -14.08 -18.72
N LEU A 5 -21.26 -13.45 -18.15
CA LEU A 5 -21.25 -12.96 -16.77
C LEU A 5 -22.34 -11.87 -16.58
N PRO A 6 -23.23 -11.99 -15.56
CA PRO A 6 -24.31 -11.05 -15.33
C PRO A 6 -23.88 -9.96 -14.34
N TRP A 7 -23.17 -8.93 -14.80
CA TRP A 7 -22.97 -7.72 -13.98
C TRP A 7 -23.66 -6.54 -14.66
N ARG A 8 -24.88 -6.27 -14.18
CA ARG A 8 -25.78 -5.21 -14.65
C ARG A 8 -25.21 -3.83 -14.36
N HIS A 9 -25.34 -2.95 -15.34
CA HIS A 9 -25.27 -1.50 -15.21
C HIS A 9 -26.14 -1.00 -14.05
N GLY A 10 -25.57 -0.16 -13.18
CA GLY A 10 -26.33 0.46 -12.08
C GLY A 10 -25.52 1.11 -10.96
N TYR A 11 -24.19 0.99 -10.93
CA TYR A 11 -23.39 1.69 -9.93
C TYR A 11 -23.16 3.14 -10.35
N GLN A 12 -23.78 4.10 -9.63
CA GLN A 12 -23.33 5.48 -9.74
C GLN A 12 -21.87 5.55 -9.27
N PRO A 13 -20.96 6.18 -10.03
CA PRO A 13 -19.58 6.30 -9.63
C PRO A 13 -19.49 7.11 -8.33
N ARG A 14 -18.97 6.50 -7.26
CA ARG A 14 -18.88 7.13 -5.94
C ARG A 14 -17.59 7.95 -5.87
N ASP A 15 -17.72 9.27 -5.83
CA ASP A 15 -16.59 10.16 -5.58
C ASP A 15 -16.10 9.97 -4.13
N PRO A 16 -14.85 9.51 -3.90
CA PRO A 16 -14.30 9.31 -2.56
C PRO A 16 -14.14 10.60 -1.77
N PHE A 17 -14.25 11.76 -2.41
CA PHE A 17 -14.09 13.06 -1.77
C PHE A 17 -15.42 13.74 -1.40
N ALA A 18 -16.56 13.07 -1.64
CA ALA A 18 -17.90 13.62 -1.38
C ALA A 18 -18.32 13.52 0.09
N ASP A 19 -17.90 12.48 0.81
CA ASP A 19 -18.08 12.34 2.26
C ASP A 19 -16.81 12.77 3.01
N GLN A 20 -16.96 13.42 4.16
CA GLN A 20 -15.82 13.99 4.89
C GLN A 20 -14.86 12.93 5.40
N LEU A 21 -15.37 11.82 5.95
CA LEU A 21 -14.51 10.75 6.48
C LEU A 21 -13.83 10.00 5.33
N ASP A 22 -14.58 9.66 4.27
CA ASP A 22 -14.02 9.02 3.08
C ASP A 22 -12.95 9.92 2.44
N ALA A 23 -13.16 11.24 2.39
CA ALA A 23 -12.21 12.18 1.82
C ALA A 23 -10.89 12.23 2.60
N VAL A 24 -10.95 12.23 3.94
CA VAL A 24 -9.74 12.19 4.78
C VAL A 24 -9.02 10.85 4.63
N LEU A 25 -9.76 9.73 4.63
CA LEU A 25 -9.19 8.40 4.40
C LEU A 25 -8.55 8.28 3.01
N ALA A 26 -9.16 8.89 1.98
CA ALA A 26 -8.63 8.94 0.63
C ALA A 26 -7.33 9.75 0.56
N GLU A 27 -7.24 10.91 1.23
CA GLU A 27 -5.98 11.67 1.33
C GLU A 27 -4.90 10.89 2.10
N ILE A 28 -5.26 10.15 3.15
CA ILE A 28 -4.33 9.24 3.84
C ILE A 28 -3.82 8.18 2.87
N ALA A 29 -4.71 7.54 2.11
CA ALA A 29 -4.35 6.52 1.14
C ALA A 29 -3.40 7.07 0.06
N ILE A 30 -3.69 8.24 -0.50
CA ILE A 30 -2.82 8.91 -1.47
C ILE A 30 -1.42 9.16 -0.90
N ASN A 31 -1.34 9.58 0.37
CA ASN A 31 -0.06 9.89 1.01
C ASN A 31 0.78 8.67 1.42
N ILE A 32 0.20 7.47 1.43
CA ILE A 32 0.94 6.22 1.68
C ILE A 32 1.22 5.43 0.41
N GLN A 33 0.58 5.75 -0.71
CA GLN A 33 0.70 4.98 -1.94
C GLN A 33 2.03 5.26 -2.66
N LEU A 34 2.43 4.33 -3.52
CA LEU A 34 3.53 4.53 -4.46
C LEU A 34 3.17 5.64 -5.47
N PRO A 35 3.89 6.78 -5.50
CA PRO A 35 3.62 7.86 -6.44
C PRO A 35 3.92 7.43 -7.90
N PRO A 36 3.26 8.05 -8.91
CA PRO A 36 3.44 7.67 -10.31
C PRO A 36 4.89 7.66 -10.79
N GLY A 37 5.70 8.65 -10.38
CA GLY A 37 7.11 8.72 -10.75
C GLY A 37 7.96 7.57 -10.18
N LEU A 38 7.63 7.06 -8.99
CA LEU A 38 8.32 5.90 -8.41
C LEU A 38 7.82 4.58 -9.02
N HIS A 39 6.57 4.53 -9.48
CA HIS A 39 6.06 3.40 -10.24
C HIS A 39 6.83 3.19 -11.55
N ALA A 40 7.11 4.25 -12.30
CA ALA A 40 7.95 4.15 -13.51
C ALA A 40 9.36 3.61 -13.19
N LYS A 41 10.01 4.15 -12.15
CA LYS A 41 11.31 3.63 -11.68
C LYS A 41 11.27 2.16 -11.26
N ALA A 42 10.16 1.71 -10.67
CA ALA A 42 9.98 0.31 -10.28
C ALA A 42 10.03 -0.63 -11.49
N VAL A 43 9.38 -0.22 -12.60
CA VAL A 43 9.39 -0.95 -13.87
C VAL A 43 10.80 -0.99 -14.46
N ASP A 44 11.49 0.16 -14.51
CA ASP A 44 12.87 0.22 -15.04
C ASP A 44 13.83 -0.68 -14.26
N ARG A 45 13.71 -0.69 -12.93
CA ARG A 45 14.53 -1.54 -12.04
C ARG A 45 14.25 -3.01 -12.21
N TYR A 46 12.98 -3.37 -12.38
CA TYR A 46 12.58 -4.74 -12.71
C TYR A 46 13.29 -5.21 -13.99
N GLU A 47 13.27 -4.40 -15.06
CA GLU A 47 13.93 -4.77 -16.32
C GLU A 47 15.45 -4.81 -16.19
N ALA A 48 16.04 -3.85 -15.47
CA ALA A 48 17.48 -3.77 -15.26
C ALA A 48 18.02 -4.99 -14.50
N VAL A 49 17.35 -5.41 -13.40
CA VAL A 49 17.75 -6.61 -12.66
C VAL A 49 17.64 -7.85 -13.53
N ARG A 50 16.53 -8.00 -14.26
CA ARG A 50 16.34 -9.14 -15.16
C ARG A 50 17.48 -9.26 -16.16
N ARG A 51 17.77 -8.18 -16.89
CA ARG A 51 18.86 -8.14 -17.88
C ARG A 51 20.21 -8.46 -17.23
N TYR A 52 20.44 -7.98 -16.00
CA TYR A 52 21.70 -8.21 -15.31
C TYR A 52 21.90 -9.67 -14.88
N ILE A 53 20.89 -10.28 -14.26
CA ILE A 53 21.01 -11.68 -13.80
C ILE A 53 21.06 -12.66 -14.98
N GLU A 54 20.52 -12.30 -16.15
CA GLU A 54 20.60 -13.10 -17.38
C GLU A 54 21.77 -12.73 -18.31
N ARG A 55 22.69 -11.83 -17.89
CA ARG A 55 23.83 -11.39 -18.73
C ARG A 55 24.77 -12.55 -19.08
N SER A 56 25.53 -12.38 -20.16
CA SER A 56 26.52 -13.39 -20.55
C SER A 56 27.57 -13.61 -19.48
N GLY A 57 27.84 -14.88 -19.17
CA GLY A 57 28.73 -15.31 -18.08
C GLY A 57 28.09 -15.31 -16.69
N SER A 58 26.82 -14.94 -16.55
CA SER A 58 26.07 -15.09 -15.29
C SER A 58 25.78 -16.57 -15.01
N PRO A 59 25.80 -17.02 -13.74
CA PRO A 59 25.34 -18.37 -13.38
C PRO A 59 23.85 -18.62 -13.70
N LEU A 60 23.08 -17.57 -14.00
CA LEU A 60 21.67 -17.64 -14.41
C LEU A 60 21.43 -17.35 -15.90
N GLU A 61 22.47 -17.21 -16.72
CA GLU A 61 22.35 -17.06 -18.17
C GLU A 61 21.50 -18.19 -18.77
N GLY A 62 20.39 -17.85 -19.44
CA GLY A 62 19.47 -18.81 -20.05
C GLY A 62 18.66 -19.68 -19.07
N ARG A 63 18.74 -19.42 -17.76
CA ARG A 63 18.03 -20.21 -16.73
C ARG A 63 16.78 -19.53 -16.17
N VAL A 64 16.57 -18.24 -16.40
CA VAL A 64 15.40 -17.53 -15.87
C VAL A 64 14.19 -17.74 -16.79
N ALA A 65 13.32 -18.68 -16.43
CA ALA A 65 12.14 -19.04 -17.22
C ALA A 65 11.04 -17.96 -17.16
N CYS A 66 10.86 -17.35 -15.99
CA CYS A 66 9.91 -16.28 -15.75
C CYS A 66 10.49 -15.28 -14.75
N PHE A 67 10.16 -14.01 -14.94
CA PHE A 67 10.50 -12.94 -14.01
C PHE A 67 9.23 -12.11 -13.88
N TYR A 68 8.63 -11.95 -12.69
CA TYR A 68 7.34 -11.26 -12.58
C TYR A 68 7.13 -10.63 -11.21
N ALA A 69 6.40 -9.52 -11.19
CA ALA A 69 6.04 -8.86 -9.94
C ALA A 69 5.08 -9.73 -9.13
N GLN A 70 5.26 -9.74 -7.81
CA GLN A 70 4.35 -10.39 -6.87
C GLN A 70 3.95 -9.41 -5.76
N GLY A 71 3.32 -9.94 -4.70
CA GLY A 71 3.04 -9.17 -3.49
C GLY A 71 2.14 -7.97 -3.78
N SER A 72 2.46 -6.85 -3.13
CA SER A 72 1.60 -5.66 -3.18
C SER A 72 1.59 -4.99 -4.56
N MET A 73 2.68 -5.09 -5.33
CA MET A 73 2.75 -4.54 -6.68
C MET A 73 1.74 -5.26 -7.59
N ALA A 74 1.74 -6.60 -7.56
CA ALA A 74 0.89 -7.40 -8.45
C ALA A 74 -0.62 -7.20 -8.26
N ILE A 75 -1.04 -6.61 -7.14
CA ILE A 75 -2.44 -6.33 -6.80
C ILE A 75 -2.74 -4.84 -6.59
N ASP A 76 -1.82 -3.94 -6.99
CA ASP A 76 -1.93 -2.48 -6.86
C ASP A 76 -2.10 -1.98 -5.40
N ALA A 77 -1.62 -2.75 -4.42
CA ALA A 77 -1.74 -2.47 -2.99
C ALA A 77 -0.44 -1.94 -2.36
N THR A 78 0.52 -1.46 -3.16
CA THR A 78 1.81 -0.97 -2.66
C THR A 78 1.63 0.25 -1.76
N THR A 79 2.23 0.21 -0.57
CA THR A 79 2.20 1.28 0.45
C THR A 79 3.61 1.51 0.96
N SER A 80 3.88 2.70 1.51
CA SER A 80 5.13 2.98 2.20
C SER A 80 5.35 2.03 3.40
N THR A 81 6.63 1.77 3.72
CA THR A 81 7.01 0.79 4.73
C THR A 81 6.74 1.27 6.16
N ARG A 82 7.22 0.49 7.14
CA ARG A 82 7.01 0.72 8.57
C ARG A 82 7.94 1.79 9.16
N GLY A 83 9.14 1.95 8.60
CA GLY A 83 10.21 2.77 9.18
C GLY A 83 10.18 4.23 8.72
N THR A 84 9.79 4.47 7.47
CA THR A 84 9.66 5.79 6.88
C THR A 84 8.45 5.81 5.93
N ASP A 85 7.83 6.98 5.73
CA ASP A 85 6.72 7.11 4.77
C ASP A 85 7.22 7.26 3.32
N ASP A 86 8.52 7.08 3.07
CA ASP A 86 9.18 7.33 1.78
C ASP A 86 9.98 6.10 1.26
N GLU A 87 9.97 4.98 1.99
CA GLU A 87 10.51 3.69 1.55
C GLU A 87 9.39 2.82 0.96
N TYR A 88 9.71 2.04 -0.07
CA TYR A 88 8.78 1.13 -0.75
C TYR A 88 9.45 -0.20 -1.08
N ASP A 89 8.75 -1.29 -0.75
CA ASP A 89 9.19 -2.65 -1.06
C ASP A 89 8.52 -3.12 -2.36
N LEU A 90 9.34 -3.62 -3.28
CA LEU A 90 8.92 -4.22 -4.54
C LEU A 90 9.28 -5.70 -4.53
N ASP A 91 8.28 -6.57 -4.67
CA ASP A 91 8.50 -8.01 -4.68
C ASP A 91 8.54 -8.55 -6.12
N ILE A 92 9.59 -9.28 -6.47
CA ILE A 92 9.74 -9.99 -7.74
C ILE A 92 9.98 -11.48 -7.48
N VAL A 93 9.40 -12.32 -8.33
CA VAL A 93 9.76 -13.73 -8.44
C VAL A 93 10.64 -13.94 -9.67
N ALA A 94 11.78 -14.60 -9.47
CA ALA A 94 12.62 -15.16 -10.53
C ALA A 94 12.42 -16.67 -10.54
N GLU A 95 11.72 -17.20 -11.55
CA GLU A 95 11.60 -18.63 -11.77
C GLU A 95 12.86 -19.15 -12.46
N ILE A 96 13.64 -19.96 -11.76
CA ILE A 96 14.94 -20.44 -12.19
C ILE A 96 14.86 -21.92 -12.53
N GLY A 97 15.22 -22.23 -13.77
CA GLY A 97 15.38 -23.60 -14.28
C GLY A 97 16.75 -24.20 -13.97
N GLY A 98 16.86 -25.50 -14.23
CA GLY A 98 18.07 -26.29 -14.00
C GLY A 98 17.90 -27.33 -12.90
N SER A 99 19.02 -27.97 -12.55
CA SER A 99 19.09 -29.04 -11.55
C SER A 99 18.68 -28.58 -10.15
N ASP A 100 18.05 -29.46 -9.38
CA ASP A 100 17.79 -29.22 -7.96
C ASP A 100 19.05 -29.49 -7.14
N LEU A 101 19.73 -28.44 -6.70
CA LEU A 101 20.83 -28.55 -5.73
C LEU A 101 20.38 -28.18 -4.31
N GLY A 102 19.08 -27.98 -4.11
CA GLY A 102 18.48 -27.59 -2.84
C GLY A 102 18.24 -26.08 -2.67
N PRO A 103 17.46 -25.71 -1.65
CA PRO A 103 16.99 -24.33 -1.45
C PRO A 103 18.10 -23.32 -1.14
N GLU A 104 19.17 -23.74 -0.46
CA GLU A 104 20.31 -22.85 -0.19
C GLU A 104 21.11 -22.55 -1.47
N ALA A 105 21.35 -23.57 -2.30
CA ALA A 105 22.02 -23.43 -3.58
C ALA A 105 21.23 -22.53 -4.55
N LEU A 106 19.90 -22.59 -4.53
CA LEU A 106 19.06 -21.71 -5.34
C LEU A 106 19.21 -20.22 -4.96
N LEU A 107 19.37 -19.92 -3.67
CA LEU A 107 19.67 -18.56 -3.21
C LEU A 107 21.12 -18.19 -3.54
N ASP A 108 22.07 -19.13 -3.45
CA ASP A 108 23.48 -18.90 -3.84
C ASP A 108 23.62 -18.55 -5.33
N ASP A 109 22.89 -19.25 -6.21
CA ASP A 109 22.85 -18.97 -7.64
C ASP A 109 22.37 -17.54 -7.92
N LEU A 110 21.31 -17.10 -7.24
CA LEU A 110 20.80 -15.73 -7.38
C LEU A 110 21.75 -14.68 -6.79
N GLU A 111 22.38 -14.98 -5.64
CA GLU A 111 23.38 -14.12 -5.01
C GLU A 111 24.59 -13.90 -5.93
N ALA A 112 25.12 -14.97 -6.51
CA ALA A 112 26.23 -14.91 -7.46
C ALA A 112 25.83 -14.17 -8.75
N ALA A 113 24.60 -14.38 -9.26
CA ALA A 113 24.11 -13.64 -10.42
C ALA A 113 24.00 -12.13 -10.17
N LEU A 114 23.74 -11.72 -8.93
CA LEU A 114 23.62 -10.32 -8.53
C LEU A 114 24.95 -9.67 -8.10
N GLU A 115 26.05 -10.43 -8.08
CA GLU A 115 27.37 -9.91 -7.74
C GLU A 115 27.73 -8.71 -8.64
N GLY A 116 28.13 -7.60 -8.03
CA GLY A 116 28.49 -6.36 -8.72
C GLY A 116 27.31 -5.51 -9.22
N TYR A 117 26.05 -5.90 -8.97
CA TYR A 117 24.89 -5.11 -9.39
C TYR A 117 24.89 -3.71 -8.72
N PRO A 118 24.66 -2.61 -9.44
CA PRO A 118 24.87 -1.25 -8.94
C PRO A 118 23.74 -0.78 -8.01
N VAL A 119 23.78 -1.24 -6.76
CA VAL A 119 22.88 -0.85 -5.67
C VAL A 119 23.69 -0.52 -4.41
N SER A 120 23.08 0.13 -3.41
CA SER A 120 23.81 0.52 -2.20
C SER A 120 24.21 -0.70 -1.36
N ARG A 121 23.34 -1.71 -1.32
CA ARG A 121 23.58 -2.97 -0.60
C ARG A 121 22.69 -4.09 -1.15
N ILE A 122 23.19 -5.31 -1.11
CA ILE A 122 22.41 -6.53 -1.32
C ILE A 122 22.40 -7.33 -0.02
N VAL A 123 21.23 -7.83 0.38
CA VAL A 123 21.07 -8.63 1.60
C VAL A 123 20.34 -9.91 1.29
N ARG A 124 20.96 -11.02 1.66
CA ARG A 124 20.30 -12.32 1.66
C ARG A 124 19.33 -12.45 2.84
N GLN A 125 18.06 -12.62 2.51
CA GLN A 125 17.01 -13.03 3.45
C GLN A 125 16.85 -14.55 3.42
N THR A 126 15.89 -15.08 4.18
CA THR A 126 15.64 -16.53 4.17
C THR A 126 14.96 -17.03 2.91
N ARG A 127 14.25 -16.16 2.17
CA ARG A 127 13.50 -16.53 0.95
C ARG A 127 13.84 -15.73 -0.30
N CYS A 128 14.56 -14.62 -0.16
CA CYS A 128 14.84 -13.68 -1.25
C CYS A 128 16.18 -12.99 -1.03
N LEU A 129 16.63 -12.24 -2.04
CA LEU A 129 17.67 -11.22 -1.91
C LEU A 129 17.04 -9.84 -2.01
N THR A 130 17.27 -8.99 -1.01
CA THR A 130 16.83 -7.60 -0.96
C THR A 130 17.92 -6.70 -1.52
N LEU A 131 17.61 -5.96 -2.59
CA LEU A 131 18.45 -4.94 -3.18
C LEU A 131 18.02 -3.57 -2.64
N TYR A 132 18.92 -2.88 -1.96
CA TYR A 132 18.69 -1.56 -1.40
C TYR A 132 19.17 -0.49 -2.39
N TYR A 133 18.28 0.38 -2.85
CA TYR A 133 18.66 1.52 -3.68
C TYR A 133 18.95 2.76 -2.83
N ALA A 134 19.78 3.66 -3.35
CA ALA A 134 20.15 4.89 -2.64
C ALA A 134 18.97 5.85 -2.42
N ASP A 135 17.88 5.70 -3.19
CA ASP A 135 16.66 6.50 -3.06
C ASP A 135 15.61 5.90 -2.11
N GLY A 136 15.97 4.90 -1.30
CA GLY A 136 15.11 4.31 -0.28
C GLY A 136 14.13 3.23 -0.78
N MET A 137 14.14 2.89 -2.08
CA MET A 137 13.36 1.74 -2.54
C MET A 137 14.13 0.43 -2.31
N HIS A 138 13.38 -0.61 -1.98
CA HIS A 138 13.91 -1.97 -1.85
C HIS A 138 13.28 -2.86 -2.91
N LEU A 139 14.09 -3.74 -3.48
CA LEU A 139 13.64 -4.73 -4.45
C LEU A 139 13.99 -6.13 -3.94
N ASP A 140 12.96 -6.89 -3.58
CA ASP A 140 13.09 -8.26 -3.12
C ASP A 140 12.97 -9.23 -4.30
N VAL A 141 14.08 -9.88 -4.65
CA VAL A 141 14.10 -10.91 -5.70
C VAL A 141 14.03 -12.28 -5.04
N THR A 142 12.89 -12.93 -5.19
CA THR A 142 12.60 -14.28 -4.67
C THR A 142 12.89 -15.30 -5.75
N PRO A 143 13.94 -16.13 -5.63
CA PRO A 143 14.13 -17.22 -6.57
C PRO A 143 13.08 -18.30 -6.30
N SER A 144 12.57 -18.90 -7.36
CA SER A 144 11.55 -19.95 -7.28
C SER A 144 11.85 -21.05 -8.27
N ARG A 145 11.30 -22.23 -8.00
CA ARG A 145 11.37 -23.40 -8.87
C ARG A 145 9.98 -23.88 -9.20
N ARG A 146 9.74 -24.15 -10.47
CA ARG A 146 8.46 -24.71 -10.93
C ARG A 146 8.36 -26.19 -10.55
N ARG A 147 7.21 -26.60 -10.03
CA ARG A 147 6.93 -27.99 -9.61
C ARG A 147 5.84 -28.68 -10.42
N ALA A 148 4.77 -27.99 -10.83
CA ALA A 148 3.53 -28.65 -11.25
C ALA A 148 2.59 -27.72 -12.08
N PRO A 149 1.41 -28.18 -12.58
CA PRO A 149 0.86 -27.80 -13.89
C PRO A 149 0.18 -26.42 -13.99
N LYS A 150 -0.28 -25.83 -12.89
CA LYS A 150 -0.87 -24.48 -12.93
C LYS A 150 0.22 -23.45 -13.27
N GLU A 151 -0.18 -22.39 -13.95
CA GLU A 151 0.72 -21.32 -14.35
C GLU A 151 1.46 -20.76 -13.13
N LYS A 152 2.80 -20.88 -13.13
CA LYS A 152 3.72 -20.37 -12.09
C LYS A 152 3.51 -20.97 -10.70
N GLU A 153 2.92 -22.16 -10.62
CA GLU A 153 2.92 -22.95 -9.40
C GLU A 153 4.31 -23.54 -9.14
N GLY A 154 4.83 -23.30 -7.94
CA GLY A 154 6.17 -23.71 -7.61
C GLY A 154 6.47 -23.69 -6.12
N GLU A 155 7.74 -23.55 -5.83
CA GLU A 155 8.27 -23.48 -4.49
C GLU A 155 9.39 -22.46 -4.41
N ILE A 156 9.54 -21.86 -3.23
CA ILE A 156 10.59 -20.88 -2.91
C ILE A 156 11.47 -21.42 -1.80
N PRO A 157 12.75 -21.03 -1.75
CA PRO A 157 13.64 -21.47 -0.70
C PRO A 157 13.26 -20.84 0.63
N HIS A 158 13.53 -21.56 1.71
CA HIS A 158 13.62 -21.04 3.06
C HIS A 158 14.89 -21.58 3.68
N ALA A 159 15.95 -20.77 3.65
CA ALA A 159 17.26 -21.16 4.14
C ALA A 159 17.96 -19.97 4.78
N LYS A 160 18.50 -20.15 5.99
CA LYS A 160 19.34 -19.16 6.66
C LYS A 160 20.77 -19.67 6.67
N ARG A 161 21.70 -18.93 6.06
CA ARG A 161 23.13 -19.30 5.96
C ARG A 161 23.67 -19.62 7.36
N GLY A 162 24.18 -20.84 7.55
CA GLY A 162 24.78 -21.29 8.80
C GLY A 162 23.81 -21.60 9.96
N ALA A 163 22.49 -21.63 9.73
CA ALA A 163 21.54 -22.05 10.75
C ALA A 163 21.61 -23.56 11.00
N ARG A 164 21.74 -23.97 12.27
CA ARG A 164 21.76 -25.38 12.68
C ARG A 164 20.38 -25.92 13.04
N ASP A 165 19.54 -25.06 13.62
CA ASP A 165 18.25 -25.46 14.19
C ASP A 165 17.05 -25.24 13.25
N ASP A 166 17.29 -24.69 12.05
CA ASP A 166 16.26 -24.44 11.03
C ASP A 166 16.78 -24.90 9.66
N PRO A 167 16.64 -26.19 9.32
CA PRO A 167 17.24 -26.74 8.12
C PRO A 167 16.63 -26.12 6.84
N PRO A 168 17.45 -25.92 5.79
CA PRO A 168 16.97 -25.43 4.51
C PRO A 168 15.84 -26.29 3.96
N ARG A 169 14.73 -25.65 3.55
CA ARG A 169 13.59 -26.34 2.93
C ARG A 169 12.99 -25.50 1.81
N TYR A 170 12.23 -26.15 0.94
CA TYR A 170 11.34 -25.45 0.02
C TYR A 170 9.97 -25.22 0.67
N VAL A 171 9.33 -24.12 0.30
CA VAL A 171 7.98 -23.74 0.73
C VAL A 171 7.10 -23.59 -0.51
N PRO A 172 5.92 -24.22 -0.57
CA PRO A 172 5.00 -24.06 -1.70
C PRO A 172 4.58 -22.61 -1.91
N MET A 173 4.51 -22.16 -3.16
CA MET A 173 4.08 -20.81 -3.52
C MET A 173 3.35 -20.78 -4.86
N ASN A 174 2.23 -20.05 -4.92
CA ASN A 174 1.62 -19.61 -6.17
C ASN A 174 1.06 -18.18 -6.02
N SER A 175 1.98 -17.21 -5.90
CA SER A 175 1.66 -15.79 -5.76
C SER A 175 0.99 -15.21 -7.01
N TYR A 176 1.26 -15.77 -8.19
CA TYR A 176 0.66 -15.36 -9.43
C TYR A 176 -0.84 -15.69 -9.50
N ALA A 177 -1.22 -16.94 -9.19
CA ALA A 177 -2.63 -17.31 -9.14
C ALA A 177 -3.38 -16.53 -8.06
N PHE A 178 -2.76 -16.30 -6.90
CA PHE A 178 -3.34 -15.45 -5.85
C PHE A 178 -3.59 -14.02 -6.33
N ALA A 179 -2.64 -13.39 -7.04
CA ALA A 179 -2.84 -12.06 -7.59
C ALA A 179 -4.03 -12.02 -8.57
N LYS A 180 -4.12 -13.00 -9.48
CA LYS A 180 -5.29 -13.13 -10.38
C LYS A 180 -6.60 -13.30 -9.62
N TRP A 181 -6.61 -14.14 -8.58
CA TRP A 181 -7.78 -14.36 -7.72
C TRP A 181 -8.22 -13.08 -7.00
N TYR A 182 -7.25 -12.29 -6.54
CA TYR A 182 -7.51 -11.01 -5.87
C TYR A 182 -8.08 -10.00 -6.86
N CYS A 183 -7.40 -9.76 -7.99
CA CYS A 183 -7.84 -8.82 -9.01
C CYS A 183 -9.25 -9.16 -9.55
N ALA A 184 -9.59 -10.44 -9.71
CA ALA A 184 -10.92 -10.87 -10.14
C ALA A 184 -12.02 -10.52 -9.12
N ARG A 185 -11.69 -10.37 -7.84
CA ARG A 185 -12.61 -9.99 -6.75
C ARG A 185 -12.65 -8.50 -6.47
N THR A 186 -11.62 -7.78 -6.91
CA THR A 186 -11.49 -6.34 -6.73
C THR A 186 -11.44 -5.64 -8.09
N PRO A 187 -12.51 -5.76 -8.91
CA PRO A 187 -12.54 -5.11 -10.22
C PRO A 187 -12.44 -3.59 -10.08
N THR A 188 -12.05 -2.93 -11.16
CA THR A 188 -11.95 -1.47 -11.20
C THR A 188 -13.30 -0.82 -10.92
N GLU A 189 -13.33 0.15 -10.01
CA GLU A 189 -14.48 1.01 -9.71
C GLU A 189 -14.22 2.38 -10.35
N GLU A 190 -14.60 2.53 -11.62
CA GLU A 190 -14.12 3.59 -12.52
C GLU A 190 -14.15 5.01 -11.95
N GLY A 191 -15.29 5.48 -11.42
CA GLY A 191 -15.34 6.85 -10.89
C GLY A 191 -14.51 7.06 -9.63
N PHE A 192 -14.44 6.05 -8.77
CA PHE A 192 -13.56 6.08 -7.61
C PHE A 192 -12.10 6.14 -8.06
N ALA A 193 -11.73 5.25 -8.98
CA ALA A 193 -10.39 5.16 -9.55
C ALA A 193 -9.99 6.47 -10.25
N LEU A 194 -10.84 7.03 -11.11
CA LEU A 194 -10.59 8.29 -11.79
C LEU A 194 -10.36 9.44 -10.82
N ALA A 195 -11.23 9.60 -9.81
CA ALA A 195 -11.12 10.68 -8.83
C ALA A 195 -9.82 10.58 -8.01
N LEU A 196 -9.49 9.38 -7.53
CA LEU A 196 -8.28 9.15 -6.73
C LEU A 196 -7.00 9.25 -7.54
N ASN A 197 -6.93 8.69 -8.75
CA ASN A 197 -5.74 8.83 -9.59
C ASN A 197 -5.54 10.28 -10.02
N LYS A 198 -6.60 11.01 -10.39
CA LYS A 198 -6.50 12.44 -10.69
C LYS A 198 -5.81 13.20 -9.55
N ARG A 199 -6.29 12.97 -8.32
CA ARG A 199 -5.73 13.60 -7.12
C ARG A 199 -4.28 13.17 -6.85
N LEU A 200 -3.97 11.87 -6.99
CA LEU A 200 -2.62 11.33 -6.82
C LEU A 200 -1.61 11.98 -7.79
N TYR A 201 -1.98 12.13 -9.07
CA TYR A 201 -1.16 12.74 -10.10
C TYR A 201 -1.00 14.25 -9.89
N GLU A 202 -2.07 14.96 -9.56
CA GLU A 202 -2.04 16.39 -9.19
C GLU A 202 -1.07 16.63 -8.02
N GLN A 203 -1.12 15.79 -6.98
CA GLN A 203 -0.21 15.89 -5.85
C GLN A 203 1.25 15.63 -6.22
N ALA A 204 1.50 14.80 -7.24
CA ALA A 204 2.83 14.57 -7.78
C ALA A 204 3.30 15.69 -8.74
N GLY A 205 2.44 16.68 -9.03
CA GLY A 205 2.72 17.72 -10.03
C GLY A 205 2.75 17.19 -11.47
N ILE A 206 2.12 16.03 -11.72
CA ILE A 206 2.07 15.36 -13.02
C ILE A 206 0.67 15.57 -13.59
N ALA A 207 0.58 15.95 -14.87
CA ALA A 207 -0.70 16.09 -15.54
C ALA A 207 -1.43 14.74 -15.61
N PHE A 208 -2.68 14.70 -15.15
CA PHE A 208 -3.55 13.53 -15.30
C PHE A 208 -4.40 13.67 -16.57
N ALA A 209 -4.12 12.84 -17.58
CA ALA A 209 -4.91 12.80 -18.81
C ALA A 209 -6.07 11.80 -18.67
N ALA A 210 -7.25 12.29 -18.24
CA ALA A 210 -8.46 11.46 -18.08
C ALA A 210 -9.18 11.15 -19.39
N ALA A 211 -9.13 12.07 -20.37
CA ALA A 211 -9.83 11.97 -21.68
C ALA A 211 -9.33 10.83 -22.57
N ASP A 212 -8.25 10.19 -22.14
CA ASP A 212 -7.57 9.09 -22.76
C ASP A 212 -8.05 7.74 -22.19
N VAL A 213 -8.73 7.68 -21.05
CA VAL A 213 -9.08 6.40 -20.37
C VAL A 213 -10.11 5.54 -21.14
N GLU A 214 -10.88 6.14 -22.07
CA GLU A 214 -11.77 5.39 -23.00
C GLU A 214 -11.14 5.09 -24.37
N GLN A 215 -10.05 5.76 -24.78
CA GLN A 215 -9.39 5.59 -26.09
C GLN A 215 -7.91 5.18 -26.03
N VAL A 216 -7.34 5.00 -24.84
CA VAL A 216 -5.95 4.60 -24.66
C VAL A 216 -5.81 3.09 -24.70
N PRO A 217 -4.76 2.58 -25.37
CA PRO A 217 -4.42 1.17 -25.29
C PRO A 217 -4.43 0.70 -23.84
N PRO A 218 -4.78 -0.57 -23.54
CA PRO A 218 -4.81 -1.15 -22.19
C PRO A 218 -3.49 -1.07 -21.37
N GLN A 219 -2.48 -0.37 -21.87
CA GLN A 219 -1.13 -0.20 -21.33
C GLN A 219 -0.91 1.05 -20.47
N THR A 220 -1.89 1.95 -20.27
CA THR A 220 -1.78 3.00 -19.23
C THR A 220 -2.63 2.63 -18.02
N PRO A 221 -2.17 1.71 -17.15
CA PRO A 221 -2.97 1.25 -16.02
C PRO A 221 -3.14 2.37 -15.00
N LEU A 222 -4.38 2.57 -14.55
CA LEU A 222 -4.65 3.28 -13.32
C LEU A 222 -3.90 2.60 -12.17
N ILE A 223 -3.19 3.39 -11.36
CA ILE A 223 -2.43 2.88 -10.19
C ILE A 223 -3.41 2.50 -9.07
N ILE A 224 -4.51 3.26 -8.95
CA ILE A 224 -5.63 2.95 -8.04
C ILE A 224 -6.78 2.38 -8.86
N LYS A 225 -7.30 1.21 -8.49
CA LYS A 225 -8.36 0.54 -9.25
C LYS A 225 -9.65 0.36 -8.48
N SER A 226 -9.62 -0.05 -7.21
CA SER A 226 -10.83 -0.39 -6.45
C SER A 226 -10.83 0.19 -5.04
N VAL A 227 -12.01 0.41 -4.47
CA VAL A 227 -12.20 0.81 -3.07
C VAL A 227 -11.64 -0.26 -2.14
N THR A 228 -11.80 -1.54 -2.50
CA THR A 228 -11.29 -2.67 -1.73
C THR A 228 -9.77 -2.62 -1.59
N THR A 229 -9.06 -2.32 -2.67
CA THR A 229 -7.59 -2.23 -2.66
C THR A 229 -7.12 -1.03 -1.83
N VAL A 230 -7.81 0.12 -1.92
CA VAL A 230 -7.47 1.31 -1.11
C VAL A 230 -7.73 1.07 0.38
N ALA A 231 -8.84 0.42 0.73
CA ALA A 231 -9.09 0.00 2.10
C ALA A 231 -8.03 -0.99 2.61
N LEU A 232 -7.55 -1.92 1.76
CA LEU A 232 -6.44 -2.81 2.11
C LEU A 232 -5.15 -2.04 2.39
N GLN A 233 -4.84 -1.01 1.59
CA GLN A 233 -3.68 -0.13 1.83
C GLN A 233 -3.78 0.56 3.19
N LEU A 234 -4.97 1.05 3.57
CA LEU A 234 -5.22 1.63 4.89
C LEU A 234 -5.07 0.61 6.03
N ILE A 235 -5.58 -0.62 5.86
CA ILE A 235 -5.37 -1.71 6.84
C ILE A 235 -3.87 -2.03 7.01
N LYS A 236 -3.12 -2.09 5.90
CA LYS A 236 -1.67 -2.31 5.93
C LYS A 236 -0.96 -1.17 6.66
N ARG A 237 -1.36 0.08 6.42
CA ARG A 237 -0.80 1.24 7.12
C ARG A 237 -1.11 1.18 8.61
N HIS A 238 -2.36 0.90 8.98
CA HIS A 238 -2.74 0.72 10.38
C HIS A 238 -1.89 -0.34 11.08
N ARG A 239 -1.68 -1.50 10.41
CA ARG A 239 -0.76 -2.54 10.90
C ARG A 239 0.67 -2.00 11.03
N ASN A 240 1.20 -1.28 10.06
CA ASN A 240 2.54 -0.72 10.14
C ASN A 240 2.69 0.24 11.32
N SER A 241 1.75 1.17 11.51
CA SER A 241 1.73 2.12 12.63
C SER A 241 1.62 1.42 13.98
N ALA A 242 0.72 0.44 14.11
CA ALA A 242 0.51 -0.30 15.35
C ALA A 242 1.72 -1.13 15.80
N TYR A 243 2.58 -1.52 14.84
CA TYR A 243 3.75 -2.39 15.07
C TYR A 243 5.08 -1.64 14.85
N ALA A 244 5.08 -0.31 14.81
CA ALA A 244 6.27 0.49 14.49
C ALA A 244 7.44 0.24 15.47
N SER A 245 7.15 0.03 16.75
CA SER A 245 8.13 -0.24 17.81
C SER A 245 8.40 -1.73 18.05
N GLU A 246 7.68 -2.63 17.39
CA GLU A 246 7.80 -4.07 17.62
C GLU A 246 8.87 -4.71 16.71
N THR A 247 9.68 -5.63 17.23
CA THR A 247 10.74 -6.32 16.47
C THR A 247 10.38 -7.75 16.05
N GLY A 248 9.26 -8.28 16.57
CA GLY A 248 8.80 -9.64 16.32
C GLY A 248 8.07 -9.85 15.00
N ARG A 249 7.47 -11.04 14.83
CA ARG A 249 6.60 -11.33 13.68
C ARG A 249 5.33 -10.50 13.78
N ILE A 250 4.90 -9.99 12.64
CA ILE A 250 3.69 -9.17 12.52
C ILE A 250 2.73 -9.81 11.51
N PRO A 251 1.42 -9.46 11.54
CA PRO A 251 0.45 -9.99 10.59
C PRO A 251 0.91 -9.83 9.13
N PRO A 252 1.00 -10.91 8.33
CA PRO A 252 1.53 -10.83 6.97
C PRO A 252 0.59 -10.06 6.03
N SER A 253 1.15 -9.20 5.17
CA SER A 253 0.34 -8.42 4.21
C SER A 253 -0.41 -9.30 3.22
N VAL A 254 0.12 -10.47 2.86
CA VAL A 254 -0.57 -11.44 2.00
C VAL A 254 -1.81 -12.04 2.67
N MET A 255 -1.78 -12.26 3.99
CA MET A 255 -2.97 -12.67 4.76
C MET A 255 -4.04 -11.58 4.75
N LEU A 256 -3.64 -10.32 4.98
CA LEU A 256 -4.54 -9.16 4.92
C LEU A 256 -5.14 -8.99 3.53
N SER A 257 -4.35 -9.22 2.48
CA SER A 257 -4.81 -9.19 1.09
C SER A 257 -5.83 -10.29 0.81
N CYS A 258 -5.59 -11.50 1.31
CA CYS A 258 -6.53 -12.62 1.18
C CYS A 258 -7.87 -12.29 1.85
N HIS A 259 -7.83 -11.80 3.09
CA HIS A 259 -9.03 -11.36 3.80
C HIS A 259 -9.74 -10.19 3.12
N ALA A 260 -9.00 -9.22 2.56
CA ALA A 260 -9.59 -8.12 1.79
C ALA A 260 -10.29 -8.62 0.54
N GLY A 261 -9.71 -9.58 -0.19
CA GLY A 261 -10.36 -10.21 -1.34
C GLY A 261 -11.64 -10.96 -0.97
N HIS A 262 -11.69 -11.61 0.19
CA HIS A 262 -12.91 -12.21 0.70
C HIS A 262 -13.95 -11.19 1.20
N ALA A 263 -13.50 -10.08 1.77
CA ALA A 263 -14.35 -8.99 2.22
C ALA A 263 -14.83 -8.09 1.08
N ALA A 264 -14.26 -8.22 -0.12
CA ALA A 264 -14.57 -7.40 -1.27
C ALA A 264 -16.07 -7.36 -1.54
N HIS A 265 -16.57 -6.15 -1.76
CA HIS A 265 -17.97 -5.90 -2.07
C HIS A 265 -18.03 -4.59 -2.87
N PRO A 266 -18.49 -4.62 -4.14
CA PRO A 266 -18.49 -3.41 -4.96
C PRO A 266 -19.36 -2.33 -4.32
N GLY A 267 -18.96 -1.07 -4.49
CA GLY A 267 -19.84 0.06 -4.25
C GLY A 267 -20.00 0.59 -2.84
N LEU A 268 -19.28 0.01 -1.89
CA LEU A 268 -19.22 0.55 -0.54
C LEU A 268 -18.39 1.85 -0.54
N GLY A 269 -18.64 2.70 0.45
CA GLY A 269 -17.75 3.84 0.72
C GLY A 269 -16.41 3.35 1.27
N LEU A 270 -15.41 4.21 1.26
CA LEU A 270 -14.05 3.82 1.67
C LEU A 270 -14.01 3.42 3.15
N ALA A 271 -14.61 4.21 4.04
CA ALA A 271 -14.72 3.92 5.46
C ALA A 271 -15.50 2.62 5.72
N GLU A 272 -16.58 2.39 4.98
CA GLU A 272 -17.40 1.19 5.12
C GLU A 272 -16.64 -0.08 4.68
N MET A 273 -15.91 -0.01 3.57
CA MET A 273 -15.04 -1.09 3.12
C MET A 273 -13.91 -1.35 4.13
N LEU A 274 -13.32 -0.30 4.68
CA LEU A 274 -12.27 -0.40 5.69
C LEU A 274 -12.76 -1.09 6.97
N ILE A 275 -13.93 -0.68 7.49
CA ILE A 275 -14.61 -1.35 8.61
C ILE A 275 -14.84 -2.82 8.27
N ARG A 276 -15.39 -3.11 7.09
CA ARG A 276 -15.69 -4.48 6.66
C ARG A 276 -14.46 -5.38 6.65
N GLN A 277 -13.33 -4.90 6.12
CA GLN A 277 -12.06 -5.64 6.09
C GLN A 277 -11.47 -5.84 7.49
N ALA A 278 -11.47 -4.81 8.34
CA ALA A 278 -11.00 -4.91 9.72
C ALA A 278 -11.81 -5.96 10.49
N ARG A 279 -13.15 -5.91 10.39
CA ARG A 279 -14.05 -6.87 11.03
C ARG A 279 -13.90 -8.28 10.48
N TRP A 280 -13.67 -8.44 9.17
CA TRP A 280 -13.42 -9.75 8.56
C TRP A 280 -12.22 -10.42 9.20
N THR A 281 -11.10 -9.71 9.25
CA THR A 281 -9.84 -10.25 9.79
C THR A 281 -9.95 -10.51 11.29
N ALA A 282 -10.54 -9.59 12.07
CA ALA A 282 -10.74 -9.77 13.49
C ALA A 282 -11.58 -11.02 13.79
N ARG A 283 -12.73 -11.19 13.13
CA ARG A 283 -13.59 -12.37 13.31
C ARG A 283 -12.89 -13.68 12.97
N ALA A 284 -12.08 -13.71 11.92
CA ALA A 284 -11.32 -14.91 11.55
C ALA A 284 -10.32 -15.30 12.65
N ILE A 285 -9.63 -14.32 13.24
CA ILE A 285 -8.73 -14.52 14.37
C ILE A 285 -9.51 -14.98 15.61
N ASP A 286 -10.59 -14.30 15.97
CA ASP A 286 -11.37 -14.65 17.17
C ASP A 286 -11.97 -16.05 17.07
N ALA A 287 -12.42 -16.46 15.87
CA ALA A 287 -12.92 -17.80 15.62
C ALA A 287 -11.82 -18.85 15.80
N ALA A 288 -10.58 -18.55 15.39
CA ALA A 288 -9.43 -19.42 15.64
C ALA A 288 -9.12 -19.50 17.15
N ALA A 289 -9.06 -18.36 17.83
CA ALA A 289 -8.77 -18.28 19.25
C ALA A 289 -9.82 -19.01 20.11
N LYS A 290 -11.11 -18.87 19.81
CA LYS A 290 -12.20 -19.59 20.50
C LYS A 290 -12.09 -21.12 20.38
N GLN A 291 -11.46 -21.61 19.31
CA GLN A 291 -11.21 -23.02 19.08
C GLN A 291 -9.84 -23.47 19.64
N GLY A 292 -9.12 -22.61 20.36
CA GLY A 292 -7.79 -22.90 20.89
C GLY A 292 -6.70 -23.03 19.82
N ARG A 293 -6.96 -22.62 18.57
CA ARG A 293 -6.02 -22.75 17.44
C ARG A 293 -5.42 -21.42 17.01
N LEU A 294 -4.24 -21.48 16.41
CA LEU A 294 -3.66 -20.34 15.70
C LEU A 294 -4.38 -20.14 14.36
N LEU A 295 -4.47 -18.90 13.90
CA LEU A 295 -5.03 -18.58 12.60
C LEU A 295 -4.25 -19.30 11.49
N SER A 296 -4.95 -20.02 10.64
CA SER A 296 -4.38 -20.64 9.44
C SER A 296 -5.13 -20.13 8.21
N VAL A 297 -4.44 -19.41 7.33
CA VAL A 297 -5.01 -18.87 6.09
C VAL A 297 -4.33 -19.55 4.89
N PRO A 298 -5.02 -20.44 4.15
CA PRO A 298 -4.53 -20.96 2.88
C PRO A 298 -4.49 -19.89 1.80
N ASN A 299 -3.61 -20.06 0.81
CA ASN A 299 -3.83 -19.47 -0.50
C ASN A 299 -5.09 -20.10 -1.13
N PRO A 300 -6.12 -19.30 -1.49
CA PRO A 300 -7.36 -19.83 -2.08
C PRO A 300 -7.15 -20.52 -3.43
N GLU A 301 -6.10 -20.20 -4.17
CA GLU A 301 -5.78 -20.82 -5.46
C GLU A 301 -4.79 -21.99 -5.36
N PHE A 302 -4.10 -22.11 -4.23
CA PHE A 302 -3.10 -23.14 -3.98
C PHE A 302 -3.03 -23.49 -2.48
N PRO A 303 -3.98 -24.27 -1.93
CA PRO A 303 -4.10 -24.47 -0.48
C PRO A 303 -2.87 -25.07 0.20
N ALA A 304 -1.94 -25.69 -0.52
CA ALA A 304 -0.66 -26.12 0.06
C ALA A 304 0.17 -24.94 0.60
N GLU A 305 0.05 -23.75 0.00
CA GLU A 305 0.65 -22.52 0.49
C GLU A 305 -0.16 -21.94 1.67
N ARG A 306 0.56 -21.59 2.74
CA ARG A 306 -0.02 -21.00 3.96
C ARG A 306 0.51 -19.58 4.14
N PHE A 307 -0.38 -18.61 4.07
CA PHE A 307 -0.05 -17.20 4.26
C PHE A 307 0.31 -16.84 5.71
N THR A 308 -0.02 -17.72 6.64
CA THR A 308 0.23 -17.61 8.09
C THR A 308 1.27 -18.63 8.56
N ASP A 309 2.22 -18.99 7.70
CA ASP A 309 3.27 -19.96 8.01
C ASP A 309 4.28 -19.48 9.07
N ARG A 310 4.40 -18.16 9.27
CA ARG A 310 5.32 -17.51 10.24
C ARG A 310 4.62 -16.62 11.27
N TRP A 311 3.31 -16.45 11.17
CA TRP A 311 2.50 -15.65 12.09
C TRP A 311 1.07 -16.19 12.07
N PRO A 312 0.40 -16.36 13.22
CA PRO A 312 0.84 -15.97 14.55
C PRO A 312 1.72 -17.02 15.23
N GLU A 313 2.55 -16.59 16.17
CA GLU A 313 3.43 -17.41 17.03
C GLU A 313 2.73 -17.83 18.32
N SER A 314 1.66 -17.12 18.74
CA SER A 314 0.91 -17.42 19.96
C SER A 314 -0.53 -16.91 19.91
N GLN A 315 -1.37 -17.44 20.82
CA GLN A 315 -2.73 -16.95 21.02
C GLN A 315 -2.74 -15.46 21.38
N MET A 316 -1.85 -15.03 22.26
CA MET A 316 -1.71 -13.62 22.67
C MET A 316 -1.40 -12.71 21.48
N GLN A 317 -0.50 -13.12 20.59
CA GLN A 317 -0.11 -12.31 19.43
C GLN A 317 -1.28 -12.11 18.46
N GLN A 318 -2.08 -13.15 18.21
CA GLN A 318 -3.24 -13.02 17.31
C GLN A 318 -4.38 -12.22 17.96
N THR A 319 -4.72 -12.48 19.23
CA THR A 319 -5.82 -11.77 19.90
C THR A 319 -5.49 -10.31 20.16
N ALA A 320 -4.22 -9.96 20.39
CA ALA A 320 -3.79 -8.56 20.42
C ALA A 320 -4.08 -7.86 19.08
N TYR A 321 -3.84 -8.53 17.95
CA TYR A 321 -4.14 -7.95 16.64
C TYR A 321 -5.65 -7.86 16.36
N SER A 322 -6.45 -8.87 16.73
CA SER A 322 -7.91 -8.78 16.57
C SER A 322 -8.50 -7.64 17.40
N GLY A 323 -8.00 -7.41 18.61
CA GLY A 323 -8.36 -6.26 19.44
C GLY A 323 -8.09 -4.92 18.75
N ARG A 324 -6.90 -4.73 18.16
CA ARG A 324 -6.56 -3.51 17.39
C ARG A 324 -7.50 -3.29 16.20
N LEU A 325 -7.83 -4.35 15.46
CA LEU A 325 -8.77 -4.27 14.34
C LEU A 325 -10.21 -3.94 14.77
N HIS A 326 -10.64 -4.44 15.94
CA HIS A 326 -11.93 -4.06 16.52
C HIS A 326 -11.97 -2.59 16.94
N LEU A 327 -10.89 -2.08 17.56
CA LEU A 327 -10.77 -0.67 17.92
C LEU A 327 -10.85 0.22 16.68
N LEU A 328 -10.10 -0.12 15.62
CA LEU A 328 -10.16 0.60 14.34
C LEU A 328 -11.59 0.62 13.77
N ALA A 329 -12.25 -0.53 13.69
CA ALA A 329 -13.59 -0.62 13.14
C ALA A 329 -14.64 0.13 13.99
N ASN A 330 -14.57 0.02 15.31
CA ASN A 330 -15.46 0.74 16.23
C ASN A 330 -15.29 2.26 16.09
N GLY A 331 -14.05 2.75 16.03
CA GLY A 331 -13.77 4.19 15.90
C GLY A 331 -14.24 4.76 14.57
N LEU A 332 -14.05 4.03 13.46
CA LEU A 332 -14.59 4.42 12.15
C LEU A 332 -16.13 4.41 12.15
N GLU A 333 -16.78 3.43 12.76
CA GLU A 333 -18.24 3.40 12.91
C GLU A 333 -18.74 4.60 13.73
N ALA A 334 -18.07 4.94 14.83
CA ALA A 334 -18.41 6.11 15.64
C ALA A 334 -18.24 7.42 14.85
N ALA A 335 -17.15 7.57 14.09
CA ALA A 335 -16.90 8.73 13.24
C ALA A 335 -17.98 8.88 12.16
N ARG A 336 -18.39 7.78 11.51
CA ARG A 336 -19.47 7.79 10.52
C ARG A 336 -20.82 8.21 11.09
N ASN A 337 -21.08 7.88 12.36
CA ASN A 337 -22.33 8.20 13.04
C ASN A 337 -22.36 9.63 13.61
N GLY A 338 -21.29 10.43 13.43
CA GLY A 338 -21.20 11.79 13.97
C GLY A 338 -20.99 11.83 15.49
N ASN A 339 -20.54 10.73 16.09
CA ASN A 339 -20.40 10.61 17.55
C ASN A 339 -19.01 11.08 18.07
N VAL A 340 -18.22 11.77 17.24
CA VAL A 340 -16.84 12.15 17.55
C VAL A 340 -16.62 13.61 17.10
N GLN A 341 -16.00 14.42 17.96
CA GLN A 341 -15.58 15.78 17.59
C GLN A 341 -14.45 15.73 16.57
N LEU A 342 -14.29 16.80 15.78
CA LEU A 342 -13.33 16.81 14.67
C LEU A 342 -11.88 16.72 15.16
N GLU A 343 -11.54 17.43 16.24
CA GLU A 343 -10.20 17.42 16.84
C GLU A 343 -9.84 16.03 17.36
N ASP A 344 -10.76 15.41 18.11
CA ASP A 344 -10.63 14.04 18.61
C ASP A 344 -10.47 13.04 17.48
N LEU A 345 -11.21 13.21 16.37
CA LEU A 345 -11.10 12.36 15.19
C LEU A 345 -9.71 12.49 14.55
N GLN A 346 -9.16 13.70 14.43
CA GLN A 346 -7.84 13.90 13.83
C GLN A 346 -6.73 13.28 14.68
N GLU A 347 -6.77 13.46 16.00
CA GLU A 347 -5.83 12.84 16.93
C GLU A 347 -5.93 11.31 16.87
N TRP A 348 -7.14 10.78 16.93
CA TRP A 348 -7.38 9.34 16.79
C TRP A 348 -6.86 8.78 15.46
N LEU A 349 -7.09 9.47 14.34
CA LEU A 349 -6.55 9.07 13.04
C LEU A 349 -5.01 9.05 13.03
N ARG A 350 -4.34 10.02 13.68
CA ARG A 350 -2.87 10.05 13.82
C ARG A 350 -2.36 8.82 14.57
N GLU A 351 -3.05 8.38 15.61
CA GLU A 351 -2.71 7.13 16.31
C GLU A 351 -2.89 5.91 15.41
N GLN A 352 -3.98 5.86 14.63
CA GLN A 352 -4.31 4.70 13.80
C GLN A 352 -3.43 4.56 12.56
N PHE A 353 -3.04 5.67 11.92
CA PHE A 353 -2.36 5.67 10.61
C PHE A 353 -1.02 6.41 10.61
N GLY A 354 -0.56 6.92 11.75
CA GLY A 354 0.72 7.61 11.91
C GLY A 354 0.64 9.12 11.72
N GLU A 355 1.31 9.84 12.61
CA GLU A 355 1.23 11.29 12.79
C GLU A 355 1.58 12.10 11.52
N ARG A 356 2.71 11.80 10.87
CA ARG A 356 3.19 12.56 9.71
C ARG A 356 2.23 12.44 8.51
N VAL A 357 1.83 11.22 8.17
CA VAL A 357 0.91 10.94 7.05
C VAL A 357 -0.42 11.64 7.26
N VAL A 358 -1.01 11.50 8.44
CA VAL A 358 -2.33 12.06 8.74
C VAL A 358 -2.27 13.59 8.76
N THR A 359 -1.23 14.19 9.34
CA THR A 359 -1.05 15.63 9.34
C THR A 359 -0.91 16.20 7.92
N ARG A 360 -0.15 15.53 7.05
CA ARG A 360 -0.05 15.89 5.61
C ARG A 360 -1.41 15.77 4.92
N SER A 361 -2.16 14.72 5.22
CA SER A 361 -3.47 14.44 4.62
C SER A 361 -4.53 15.46 5.02
N ILE A 362 -4.58 15.84 6.31
CA ILE A 362 -5.48 16.88 6.81
C ILE A 362 -5.14 18.24 6.18
N LYS A 363 -3.85 18.57 6.06
CA LYS A 363 -3.43 19.81 5.38
C LYS A 363 -3.89 19.84 3.92
N ALA A 364 -3.69 18.74 3.20
CA ALA A 364 -4.12 18.59 1.81
C ALA A 364 -5.65 18.70 1.65
N PHE A 365 -6.39 18.01 2.54
CA PHE A 365 -7.85 18.10 2.62
C PHE A 365 -8.31 19.55 2.85
N ASN A 366 -7.77 20.25 3.86
CA ASN A 366 -8.13 21.62 4.19
C ASN A 366 -7.81 22.60 3.05
N GLN A 367 -6.66 22.43 2.38
CA GLN A 367 -6.29 23.22 1.20
C GLN A 367 -7.30 23.02 0.06
N ARG A 368 -7.76 21.80 -0.17
CA ARG A 368 -8.78 21.48 -1.18
C ARG A 368 -10.12 22.13 -0.85
N ILE A 369 -10.60 22.02 0.39
CA ILE A 369 -11.83 22.68 0.83
C ILE A 369 -11.70 24.21 0.68
N GLY A 370 -10.58 24.78 1.13
CA GLY A 370 -10.32 26.22 1.01
C GLY A 370 -10.28 26.71 -0.43
N SER A 371 -9.63 25.98 -1.33
CA SER A 371 -9.55 26.31 -2.76
C SER A 371 -10.89 26.11 -3.48
N GLN A 372 -11.70 25.13 -3.12
CA GLN A 372 -13.08 24.98 -3.63
C GLN A 372 -13.96 26.17 -3.21
N VAL A 373 -13.85 26.62 -1.96
CA VAL A 373 -14.56 27.80 -1.45
C VAL A 373 -14.10 29.09 -2.15
N GLN A 374 -12.80 29.22 -2.42
CA GLN A 374 -12.24 30.38 -3.13
C GLN A 374 -12.56 30.37 -4.64
N ALA A 375 -12.66 29.20 -5.26
CA ALA A 375 -12.81 29.06 -6.72
C ALA A 375 -14.22 29.38 -7.22
N ARG A 376 -15.32 29.10 -6.48
CA ARG A 376 -16.71 29.46 -6.88
C ARG A 376 -17.71 29.57 -5.71
N GLN A 377 -18.27 30.77 -5.53
CA GLN A 377 -19.69 31.15 -5.32
C GLN A 377 -20.53 30.54 -4.17
N HIS A 378 -21.34 31.40 -3.53
CA HIS A 378 -22.50 31.04 -2.70
C HIS A 378 -23.38 29.98 -3.38
N GLY A 379 -23.15 28.71 -3.09
CA GLY A 379 -23.98 27.59 -3.54
C GLY A 379 -24.69 26.98 -2.33
N TYR A 380 -25.99 27.21 -2.23
CA TYR A 380 -26.85 26.60 -1.21
C TYR A 380 -26.77 25.07 -1.27
N THR A 381 -26.63 24.43 -0.11
CA THR A 381 -26.93 22.99 0.02
C THR A 381 -28.45 22.79 -0.12
N ARG A 382 -28.86 21.63 -0.62
CA ARG A 382 -30.28 21.25 -0.81
C ARG A 382 -31.07 21.16 0.52
N SER A 383 -30.41 21.39 1.66
CA SER A 383 -30.94 21.41 3.01
C SER A 383 -30.84 22.77 3.72
N GLY A 384 -30.73 23.89 2.98
CA GLY A 384 -31.06 25.22 3.50
C GLY A 384 -30.22 25.75 4.67
N GLY A 385 -29.04 25.17 4.93
CA GLY A 385 -28.10 25.69 5.93
C GLY A 385 -27.12 26.67 5.28
N LEU A 386 -27.13 27.94 5.71
CA LEU A 386 -26.12 28.92 5.35
C LEU A 386 -24.80 28.54 6.02
N PHE A 387 -23.77 28.16 5.26
CA PHE A 387 -22.45 27.93 5.81
C PHE A 387 -21.71 29.27 5.91
N THR A 388 -21.75 29.90 7.08
CA THR A 388 -20.77 30.91 7.47
C THR A 388 -19.60 30.18 8.13
N PRO A 389 -18.45 29.99 7.47
CA PRO A 389 -17.27 29.58 8.20
C PRO A 389 -16.92 30.71 9.18
N ALA A 390 -16.75 30.37 10.46
CA ALA A 390 -16.00 31.24 11.36
C ALA A 390 -14.67 31.55 10.66
N ALA A 391 -14.34 32.84 10.55
CA ALA A 391 -13.10 33.31 9.95
C ALA A 391 -11.93 32.47 10.47
N PRO A 392 -10.92 32.16 9.62
CA PRO A 392 -9.75 31.44 10.10
C PRO A 392 -9.17 32.24 11.26
N ALA A 393 -9.10 31.64 12.44
CA ALA A 393 -8.21 32.12 13.48
C ALA A 393 -6.80 31.98 12.90
N ILE A 394 -6.32 33.07 12.32
CA ILE A 394 -4.92 33.29 12.01
C ILE A 394 -4.21 33.04 13.33
N ILE A 395 -3.44 31.95 13.42
CA ILE A 395 -2.48 31.75 14.50
C ILE A 395 -1.41 32.82 14.29
N SER A 396 -1.65 34.01 14.85
CA SER A 396 -0.65 35.06 14.98
C SER A 396 0.20 34.74 16.21
N THR A 397 1.24 33.94 16.03
CA THR A 397 2.47 34.10 16.82
C THR A 397 3.42 35.00 16.05
N ALA A 398 2.98 36.23 15.77
CA ALA A 398 3.86 37.32 15.47
C ALA A 398 3.85 38.22 16.69
N THR A 399 4.88 38.07 17.52
CA THR A 399 5.27 39.09 18.50
C THR A 399 5.32 40.43 17.78
N SER A 400 4.54 41.38 18.29
CA SER A 400 4.55 42.77 17.88
C SER A 400 5.96 43.36 18.08
N LEU A 401 6.77 43.36 17.02
CA LEU A 401 7.82 44.36 16.88
C LEU A 401 7.24 45.50 16.06
N ALA A 402 7.02 46.62 16.73
CA ALA A 402 6.53 47.85 16.14
C ALA A 402 7.39 48.23 14.92
N PRO A 403 6.79 48.78 13.84
CA PRO A 403 7.56 49.30 12.72
C PRO A 403 8.32 50.54 13.19
N VAL A 404 9.63 50.40 13.38
CA VAL A 404 10.55 51.53 13.46
C VAL A 404 10.56 52.17 12.08
N THR A 405 9.92 53.33 12.00
CA THR A 405 9.93 54.21 10.83
C THR A 405 11.34 54.73 10.63
N ALA A 406 12.04 54.21 9.62
CA ALA A 406 13.28 54.81 9.14
C ALA A 406 12.94 56.15 8.46
N ARG A 407 13.17 57.26 9.18
CA ARG A 407 13.18 58.59 8.59
C ARG A 407 14.43 58.73 7.71
N ALA A 408 14.21 59.15 6.47
CA ALA A 408 15.28 59.61 5.58
C ALA A 408 15.92 60.88 6.19
N HIS A 409 17.18 60.78 6.60
CA HIS A 409 18.01 61.95 6.89
C HIS A 409 18.68 62.40 5.59
N THR A 410 18.12 63.45 4.99
CA THR A 410 18.88 64.37 4.13
C THR A 410 19.74 65.24 5.03
N ASN A 411 21.05 65.00 5.04
CA ASN A 411 22.00 65.98 5.58
C ASN A 411 22.94 66.40 4.45
N MET A 412 22.74 67.65 4.03
CA MET A 412 23.59 68.44 3.18
C MET A 412 24.72 69.05 4.03
N GLY A 413 25.91 69.21 3.45
CA GLY A 413 27.01 70.03 3.99
C GLY A 413 28.22 69.18 4.41
N GLU A 414 29.25 69.04 3.57
CA GLU A 414 30.34 69.99 3.26
C GLU A 414 31.59 69.76 4.13
N ARG A 415 32.73 69.60 3.44
CA ARG A 415 34.10 70.10 3.73
C ARG A 415 34.61 69.90 5.17
N ARG A 416 35.67 69.13 5.40
CA ARG A 416 37.04 69.27 4.88
C ARG A 416 37.82 67.99 5.13
#